data_AF-A0A0N4W2T5-F1
#
_entry.id   AF-A0A0N4W2T5-F1
#
_cell.length_a   1.000
_cell.length_b   1.000
_cell.length_c   1.000
_cell.angle_alpha   90.00
_cell.angle_beta   90.00
_cell.angle_gamma   90.00
#
_symmetry.space_group_name_H-M   'P 1'
#
loop_
_entity.id
_entity.type
_entity.pdbx_description
1 polymer ?
#
loop_
_entity_poly.entity_id
_entity_poly.type
_entity_poly.pdbx_seq_one_letter_code
_entity_poly.pdbx_strand_id
1 'polypeptide(L)'
;MVLFRYQLCSMCRAVRHLPRTYFPRILNEVICGESTCVKGDGRCAQRFLPLKILHNTGTERCPNWSIVSIDLRTCCDCVIHSFSPFLRYIQQN
;
A
#
# COMPACT_ATOMS: atom_id res chain seq x y z
N MET A 1 -10.49 -10.74 8.58
CA MET A 1 -9.13 -10.25 8.85
C MET A 1 -8.20 -11.46 8.83
N VAL A 2 -7.30 -11.57 7.85
CA VAL A 2 -6.40 -12.73 7.74
C VAL A 2 -5.14 -12.41 8.54
N LEU A 3 -4.97 -13.05 9.70
CA LEU A 3 -3.78 -12.91 10.54
C LEU A 3 -2.65 -13.81 10.00
N PHE A 4 -1.65 -13.23 9.34
CA PHE A 4 -0.38 -13.93 9.09
C PHE A 4 0.50 -13.81 10.34
N ARG A 5 0.83 -14.94 10.99
CA ARG A 5 1.50 -15.03 12.30
C ARG A 5 2.93 -14.43 12.39
N TYR A 6 3.52 -13.94 11.30
CA TYR A 6 4.92 -13.45 11.26
C TYR A 6 5.09 -12.07 10.59
N GLN A 7 4.05 -11.23 10.56
CA GLN A 7 4.17 -9.86 10.04
C GLN A 7 4.34 -8.86 11.18
N LEU A 8 5.29 -7.92 11.02
CA LEU A 8 5.52 -6.84 12.00
C LEU A 8 4.39 -5.81 12.05
N CYS A 9 3.59 -5.76 10.99
CA CYS A 9 2.43 -4.87 10.85
C CYS A 9 1.23 -5.70 10.43
N SER A 10 0.10 -5.53 11.11
CA SER A 10 -1.15 -6.13 10.66
C SER A 10 -1.62 -5.47 9.36
N MET A 11 -2.16 -6.29 8.46
CA MET A 11 -2.63 -5.83 7.16
C MET A 11 -3.89 -6.57 6.71
N CYS A 12 -4.66 -5.90 5.86
CA CYS A 12 -5.88 -6.42 5.27
C CYS A 12 -5.76 -6.38 3.75
N ARG A 13 -6.16 -7.46 3.07
CA ARG A 13 -6.36 -7.43 1.62
C ARG A 13 -7.63 -6.66 1.33
N ALA A 14 -7.56 -5.76 0.36
CA ALA A 14 -8.67 -4.95 -0.09
C ALA A 14 -8.74 -4.97 -1.62
N VAL A 15 -9.94 -4.71 -2.13
CA VAL A 15 -10.18 -4.59 -3.56
C VAL A 15 -10.72 -3.20 -3.82
N ARG A 16 -10.03 -2.44 -4.67
CA ARG A 16 -10.46 -1.11 -5.09
C ARG A 16 -11.14 -1.20 -6.45
N HIS A 17 -12.37 -0.73 -6.52
CA HIS A 17 -13.14 -0.62 -7.76
C HIS A 17 -13.01 0.79 -8.30
N LEU A 18 -12.42 0.91 -9.50
CA LEU A 18 -12.38 2.15 -10.26
C LEU A 18 -13.65 2.31 -11.12
N PRO A 19 -13.94 3.53 -11.58
CA PRO A 19 -14.98 3.77 -12.58
C PRO A 19 -14.75 2.94 -13.85
N ARG A 20 -15.82 2.71 -14.64
CA ARG A 20 -15.74 1.96 -15.90
C ARG A 20 -14.85 2.61 -16.96
N THR A 21 -14.50 3.88 -16.78
CA THR A 21 -13.58 4.62 -17.65
C THR A 21 -12.11 4.25 -17.42
N TYR A 22 -11.78 3.41 -16.44
CA TYR A 22 -10.38 3.03 -16.16
C TYR A 22 -10.08 1.57 -16.48
N PHE A 23 -8.84 1.31 -16.90
CA PHE A 23 -8.31 -0.04 -17.09
C PHE A 23 -6.90 -0.18 -16.46
N PRO A 24 -6.67 -1.19 -15.60
CA PRO A 24 -7.64 -2.16 -15.08
C PRO A 24 -8.63 -1.52 -14.09
N ARG A 25 -9.88 -1.98 -14.09
CA ARG A 25 -10.94 -1.43 -13.23
C ARG A 25 -10.82 -1.90 -11.78
N ILE A 26 -10.32 -3.11 -11.57
CA ILE A 26 -10.24 -3.74 -10.26
C ILE A 26 -8.78 -3.81 -9.86
N LEU A 27 -8.44 -3.25 -8.71
CA LEU A 27 -7.09 -3.26 -8.18
C LEU A 27 -7.05 -4.02 -6.86
N ASN A 28 -6.06 -4.90 -6.74
CA ASN A 28 -5.75 -5.58 -5.49
C ASN A 28 -4.84 -4.69 -4.66
N GLU A 29 -5.26 -4.42 -3.42
CA GLU A 29 -4.55 -3.55 -2.50
C GLU A 29 -4.35 -4.22 -1.14
N VAL A 30 -3.38 -3.70 -0.40
CA VAL A 30 -3.10 -4.06 0.99
C VAL A 30 -3.20 -2.81 1.85
N ILE A 31 -4.07 -2.84 2.85
CA ILE A 31 -4.32 -1.74 3.79
C ILE A 31 -3.72 -2.09 5.14
N CYS A 32 -2.93 -1.18 5.73
CA CYS A 32 -2.37 -1.37 7.07
C CYS A 32 -3.43 -1.25 8.17
N GLY A 33 -3.34 -2.10 9.19
CA GLY A 33 -4.24 -2.12 10.35
C GLY A 33 -3.65 -1.40 11.57
N GLU A 34 -2.69 -2.03 12.23
CA GLU A 34 -2.00 -1.50 13.41
C GLU A 34 -1.12 -0.29 13.06
N SER A 35 -1.01 0.64 14.00
CA SER A 35 -0.17 1.83 13.85
C SER A 35 1.26 1.64 14.33
N THR A 36 1.50 0.69 15.24
CA THR A 36 2.80 0.43 15.87
C THR A 36 3.30 -0.97 15.53
N CYS A 37 4.62 -1.13 15.58
CA CYS A 37 5.31 -2.41 15.40
C CYS A 37 6.48 -2.50 16.40
N VAL A 38 7.05 -3.70 16.57
CA VAL A 38 8.18 -3.96 17.49
C VAL A 38 7.87 -3.43 18.91
N LYS A 39 6.71 -3.81 19.46
CA LYS A 39 6.27 -3.38 20.81
C LYS A 39 6.30 -1.85 21.04
N GLY A 40 6.13 -1.05 19.99
CA GLY A 40 6.11 0.42 20.07
C GLY A 40 7.42 1.09 19.65
N ASP A 41 8.47 0.33 19.34
CA ASP A 41 9.74 0.87 18.84
C ASP A 41 9.69 1.31 17.37
N GLY A 42 8.61 0.97 16.65
CA GLY A 42 8.38 1.44 15.30
C GLY A 42 6.93 1.74 15.01
N ARG A 43 6.71 2.32 13.83
CA ARG A 43 5.39 2.59 13.27
C ARG A 43 5.17 1.83 11.98
N CYS A 44 3.96 1.35 11.77
CA CYS A 44 3.54 0.77 10.51
C CYS A 44 3.23 1.87 9.49
N ALA A 45 3.85 1.80 8.32
CA ALA A 45 3.70 2.76 7.25
C ALA A 45 3.14 2.09 6.00
N GLN A 46 2.04 2.63 5.48
CA GLN A 46 1.48 2.24 4.20
C GLN A 46 2.45 2.61 3.07
N ARG A 47 2.75 1.66 2.20
CA ARG A 47 3.52 1.90 0.98
C ARG A 47 2.60 2.01 -0.22
N PHE A 48 3.03 2.87 -1.13
CA PHE A 48 2.34 3.19 -2.36
C PHE A 48 3.28 2.96 -3.53
N LEU A 49 2.76 2.35 -4.60
CA LEU A 49 3.42 2.21 -5.87
C LEU A 49 2.68 3.09 -6.89
N PRO A 50 3.36 4.06 -7.55
CA PRO A 50 2.76 4.79 -8.65
C PRO A 50 2.53 3.85 -9.83
N LEU A 51 1.29 3.39 -9.98
CA LEU A 51 0.88 2.48 -11.04
C LEU A 51 0.34 3.28 -12.22
N LYS A 52 0.91 3.03 -13.41
CA LYS A 52 0.37 3.54 -14.67
C LYS A 52 -0.84 2.73 -15.08
N ILE A 53 -1.98 3.40 -15.27
CA ILE A 53 -3.24 2.81 -15.74
C ILE A 53 -3.79 3.62 -16.91
N LEU A 54 -4.78 3.08 -17.60
CA LEU A 54 -5.46 3.76 -18.70
C LEU A 54 -6.74 4.43 -18.19
N HIS A 55 -6.97 5.67 -18.63
CA HIS A 55 -8.21 6.40 -18.43
C HIS A 55 -8.83 6.76 -19.78
N ASN A 56 -10.08 6.35 -20.01
CA ASN A 56 -10.86 6.70 -21.18
C ASN A 56 -11.49 8.08 -20.97
N THR A 57 -11.02 9.06 -21.74
CA THR A 57 -11.59 10.42 -21.79
C THR A 57 -12.59 10.60 -22.93
N GLY A 58 -12.78 9.57 -23.77
CA GLY A 58 -13.75 9.52 -24.85
C GLY A 58 -15.09 8.90 -24.42
N THR A 59 -15.77 8.26 -25.36
CA THR A 59 -17.04 7.55 -25.11
C THR A 59 -16.83 6.04 -25.15
N GLU A 60 -17.86 5.26 -24.83
CA GLU A 60 -17.80 3.79 -24.97
C GLU A 60 -17.69 3.35 -26.44
N ARG A 61 -18.28 4.12 -27.38
CA ARG A 61 -18.25 3.81 -28.82
C ARG A 61 -17.01 4.33 -29.53
N CYS A 62 -16.43 5.42 -29.02
CA CYS A 62 -15.20 6.02 -29.53
C CYS A 62 -14.28 6.32 -28.35
N PRO A 63 -13.50 5.32 -27.88
CA PRO A 63 -12.65 5.47 -26.72
C PRO A 63 -11.42 6.31 -27.06
N ASN A 64 -11.00 7.13 -26.09
CA ASN A 64 -9.75 7.89 -26.15
C ASN A 64 -8.96 7.60 -24.86
N TRP A 65 -7.95 6.74 -24.96
CA TRP A 65 -7.18 6.25 -23.82
C TRP A 65 -5.96 7.12 -23.56
N SER A 66 -5.80 7.59 -22.33
CA SER A 66 -4.60 8.25 -21.85
C SER A 66 -3.99 7.48 -20.67
N ILE A 67 -2.67 7.54 -20.55
CA ILE A 67 -1.96 6.94 -19.40
C ILE A 67 -2.01 7.94 -18.25
N VAL A 68 -2.47 7.49 -17.10
CA VAL A 68 -2.46 8.25 -15.84
C VAL A 68 -1.77 7.44 -14.75
N SER A 69 -1.22 8.12 -13.75
CA SER A 69 -0.60 7.47 -12.58
C SER A 69 -1.57 7.51 -11.40
N ILE A 70 -1.72 6.38 -10.72
CA ILE A 70 -2.47 6.28 -9.46
C ILE A 70 -1.60 5.63 -8.39
N ASP A 71 -1.81 6.01 -7.14
CA ASP A 71 -1.12 5.40 -6.02
C ASP A 71 -1.82 4.10 -5.62
N LEU A 72 -1.14 2.97 -5.84
CA LEU A 72 -1.59 1.64 -5.46
C LEU A 72 -1.02 1.29 -4.08
N ARG A 73 -1.89 0.92 -3.14
CA ARG A 73 -1.49 0.45 -1.80
C ARG A 73 -0.97 -0.99 -1.87
N THR A 74 0.34 -1.18 -1.76
CA THR A 74 0.99 -2.48 -2.02
C THR A 74 1.33 -3.29 -0.76
N CYS A 75 1.84 -2.64 0.28
CA CYS A 75 2.27 -3.30 1.51
C CYS A 75 2.35 -2.35 2.71
N CYS A 76 2.69 -2.92 3.86
CA CYS A 76 2.95 -2.21 5.11
C CYS A 76 4.37 -2.51 5.57
N ASP A 77 5.14 -1.46 5.82
CA ASP A 77 6.48 -1.56 6.40
C ASP A 77 6.48 -1.15 7.86
N CYS A 78 7.31 -1.80 8.67
CA CYS A 78 7.64 -1.32 10.00
C CYS A 78 8.83 -0.36 9.91
N VAL A 79 8.62 0.91 10.23
CA VAL A 79 9.66 1.94 10.29
C VAL A 79 10.04 2.17 11.75
N ILE A 80 11.26 1.78 12.11
CA ILE A 80 11.81 1.94 13.47
C ILE A 80 12.03 3.43 13.77
N HIS A 81 11.66 3.85 14.98
CA HIS A 81 11.92 5.21 15.44
C HIS A 81 13.43 5.44 15.63
N SER A 82 13.93 6.59 15.21
CA SER A 82 15.36 6.94 15.34
C SER A 82 15.85 6.97 16.79
N PHE A 83 14.95 7.27 17.73
CA PHE A 83 15.24 7.28 19.17
C PHE A 83 14.99 5.94 19.86
N SER A 84 14.56 4.91 19.13
CA SER A 84 14.27 3.60 19.71
C SER A 84 15.54 2.96 20.29
N PRO A 85 15.49 2.42 21.52
CA PRO A 85 16.58 1.63 22.07
C PRO A 85 16.94 0.42 21.20
N PHE A 86 15.95 -0.15 20.50
CA PHE A 86 16.14 -1.27 19.58
C PHE A 86 17.10 -0.91 18.43
N LEU A 87 17.00 0.31 17.89
CA LEU A 87 17.88 0.76 16.81
C LEU A 87 19.35 0.79 17.25
N ARG A 88 19.62 1.22 18.50
CA ARG A 88 20.98 1.24 19.05
C ARG A 88 21.57 -0.16 19.19
N TYR A 89 20.75 -1.14 19.56
CA TYR A 89 21.19 -2.52 19.70
C TYR A 89 21.58 -3.14 18.34
N ILE A 90 20.80 -2.91 17.28
CA ILE A 90 21.08 -3.48 15.95
C ILE A 90 22.22 -2.79 15.20
N GLN A 91 22.58 -1.56 15.56
CA GLN A 91 23.67 -0.79 14.93
C GLN A 91 25.04 -1.00 15.60
N GLN A 92 25.13 -1.76 16.69
CA GLN A 92 26.37 -1.97 17.45
C GLN A 92 27.29 -3.09 16.89
N ASN A 93 27.10 -3.50 15.64
CA ASN A 93 27.98 -4.42 14.91
C ASN A 93 28.82 -3.68 13.87
#